data_AF-A0A0Q8A0Z0-F1
#
_entry.id   AF-A0A0Q8A0Z0-F1
#
_cell.length_a   1.000
_cell.length_b   1.000
_cell.length_c   1.000
_cell.angle_alpha   90.00
_cell.angle_beta   90.00
_cell.angle_gamma   90.00
#
_symmetry.space_group_name_H-M   'P 1'
#
loop_
_entity.id
_entity.type
_entity.pdbx_description
1 polymer ?
#
loop_
_entity_poly.entity_id
_entity_poly.type
_entity_poly.pdbx_seq_one_letter_code
_entity_poly.pdbx_strand_id
1 'polypeptide(L)'
;MSCSIVPPYLLRQIASEPDARATDHCHRTLEIDERFRAGRRAPRAVAAADGGFTVHTADNGTDLPGRAVRASGEPASGDVAVDEAYAGLEASLAMYADVYAHNSWDGQGAHVLATVHYERNYDNAFWNGTQLVFGDGDGEVFDRFTKPVDVLAHELTHAVTESVAGLVYEGQSGALNESVSDVFGACLKQRVLGQGAAEADWVVGEGLFLPGVNGRGLRDMHNPGTAYDDPVLGKDPQGADMSAYVETTDDNGGVHLNSGIPNRAFVLAALAIGGTSAEGAGRIWWTALGTVAPDVDFAGFAAATVEAAGDHADAVRDAWAQVGVEVAQPAGDAAGGATADDVAAFGGRAGRGTSPESRDHSAEAAPTVVEVRRTGGFAGRTATGRCDLGGEGAHLDEVRALLSRVDLRPAKPARTYPDMYSYVIRVDDDEVTLAETQLTEDLRRLTALVLEQTPDDS
;
A
#
# COMPACT_ATOMS: atom_id res chain seq x y z
N MET A 1 9.93 -11.28 -16.57
CA MET A 1 10.35 -12.11 -15.41
C MET A 1 9.16 -13.00 -15.04
N SER A 2 9.37 -14.17 -14.43
CA SER A 2 8.29 -14.94 -13.79
C SER A 2 8.61 -15.02 -12.30
N CYS A 3 7.73 -14.51 -11.46
CA CYS A 3 7.83 -14.53 -10.00
C CYS A 3 6.62 -15.26 -9.45
N SER A 4 6.72 -15.89 -8.29
CA SER A 4 5.64 -16.70 -7.73
C SER A 4 5.58 -16.56 -6.22
N ILE A 5 4.40 -16.28 -5.66
CA ILE A 5 4.21 -15.96 -4.25
C ILE A 5 4.71 -17.05 -3.27
N VAL A 6 4.54 -18.34 -3.62
CA VAL A 6 5.03 -19.47 -2.82
C VAL A 6 6.45 -19.82 -3.27
N PRO A 7 7.44 -19.72 -2.36
CA PRO A 7 8.83 -19.93 -2.72
C PRO A 7 9.14 -21.43 -2.89
N PRO A 8 10.11 -21.79 -3.75
CA PRO A 8 10.45 -23.20 -4.01
C PRO A 8 10.91 -23.98 -2.78
N TYR A 9 11.47 -23.33 -1.76
CA TYR A 9 11.87 -24.03 -0.53
C TYR A 9 10.65 -24.54 0.26
N LEU A 10 9.53 -23.82 0.23
CA LEU A 10 8.33 -24.19 0.99
C LEU A 10 7.63 -25.38 0.34
N LEU A 11 7.45 -25.34 -0.99
CA LEU A 11 6.92 -26.47 -1.75
C LEU A 11 7.80 -27.72 -1.61
N ARG A 12 9.13 -27.57 -1.59
CA ARG A 12 10.07 -28.68 -1.34
C ARG A 12 9.93 -29.25 0.07
N GLN A 13 9.71 -28.40 1.07
CA GLN A 13 9.51 -28.82 2.46
C GLN A 13 8.22 -29.63 2.59
N ILE A 14 7.10 -29.12 2.08
CA ILE A 14 5.81 -29.84 2.07
C ILE A 14 5.93 -31.17 1.33
N ALA A 15 6.60 -31.19 0.16
CA ALA A 15 6.77 -32.41 -0.61
C ALA A 15 7.64 -33.48 0.07
N SER A 16 8.45 -33.09 1.06
CA SER A 16 9.32 -34.02 1.79
C SER A 16 8.63 -34.78 2.93
N GLU A 17 7.42 -34.36 3.30
CA GLU A 17 6.64 -35.03 4.34
C GLU A 17 6.07 -36.37 3.85
N PRO A 18 5.95 -37.39 4.74
CA PRO A 18 5.60 -38.76 4.35
C PRO A 18 4.14 -38.96 3.91
N ASP A 19 3.29 -37.93 3.90
CA ASP A 19 1.94 -38.01 3.35
C ASP A 19 1.95 -37.87 1.82
N ALA A 20 1.75 -39.01 1.13
CA ALA A 20 1.87 -39.12 -0.32
C ALA A 20 0.93 -38.21 -1.13
N ARG A 21 -0.15 -37.66 -0.54
CA ARG A 21 -1.07 -36.76 -1.28
C ARG A 21 -0.54 -35.33 -1.40
N ALA A 22 0.22 -34.86 -0.41
CA ALA A 22 0.90 -33.56 -0.43
C ALA A 22 2.06 -33.54 -1.45
N THR A 23 2.80 -34.65 -1.53
CA THR A 23 4.00 -34.79 -2.37
C THR A 23 3.74 -34.58 -3.87
N ASP A 24 2.68 -35.19 -4.41
CA ASP A 24 2.49 -35.23 -5.87
C ASP A 24 2.12 -33.87 -6.48
N HIS A 25 1.32 -33.04 -5.80
CA HIS A 25 0.91 -31.74 -6.34
C HIS A 25 1.96 -30.66 -6.10
N CYS A 26 2.66 -30.66 -4.97
CA CYS A 26 3.80 -29.77 -4.73
C CYS A 26 4.91 -29.96 -5.77
N HIS A 27 5.23 -31.20 -6.15
CA HIS A 27 6.18 -31.47 -7.25
C HIS A 27 5.69 -30.96 -8.60
N ARG A 28 4.39 -31.12 -8.93
CA ARG A 28 3.83 -30.56 -10.16
C ARG A 28 3.88 -29.04 -10.18
N THR A 29 3.52 -28.39 -9.07
CA THR A 29 3.61 -26.93 -8.90
C THR A 29 5.04 -26.46 -9.14
N LEU A 30 6.03 -27.09 -8.49
CA LEU A 30 7.46 -26.79 -8.72
C LEU A 30 7.87 -26.91 -10.19
N GLU A 31 7.49 -28.01 -10.87
CA GLU A 31 7.81 -28.20 -12.29
C GLU A 31 7.17 -27.14 -13.19
N ILE A 32 5.93 -26.73 -12.89
CA ILE A 32 5.22 -25.69 -13.62
C ILE A 32 5.94 -24.34 -13.43
N ASP A 33 6.28 -24.00 -12.20
CA ASP A 33 6.95 -22.73 -11.85
C ASP A 33 8.34 -22.65 -12.48
N GLU A 34 9.08 -23.76 -12.51
CA GLU A 34 10.36 -23.86 -13.20
C GLU A 34 10.22 -23.65 -14.71
N ARG A 35 9.16 -24.18 -15.35
CA ARG A 35 8.91 -23.95 -16.78
C ARG A 35 8.60 -22.50 -17.08
N PHE A 36 7.84 -21.82 -16.22
CA PHE A 36 7.58 -20.39 -16.40
C PHE A 36 8.83 -19.54 -16.19
N ARG A 37 9.66 -19.87 -15.19
CA ARG A 37 10.95 -19.21 -14.95
C ARG A 37 11.96 -19.44 -16.07
N ALA A 38 12.02 -20.65 -16.63
CA ALA A 38 12.91 -21.00 -17.75
C ALA A 38 12.36 -20.58 -19.12
N GLY A 39 11.07 -20.26 -19.20
CA GLY A 39 10.38 -19.91 -20.44
C GLY A 39 10.94 -18.63 -21.06
N ARG A 40 11.36 -18.71 -22.33
CA ARG A 40 11.66 -17.51 -23.12
C ARG A 40 10.37 -16.75 -23.40
N ARG A 41 10.35 -15.46 -23.05
CA ARG A 41 9.25 -14.55 -23.35
C ARG A 41 8.84 -14.65 -24.82
N ALA A 42 7.59 -15.01 -25.06
CA ALA A 42 6.98 -14.73 -26.35
C ALA A 42 6.85 -13.20 -26.52
N PRO A 43 7.04 -12.65 -27.73
CA PRO A 43 6.83 -11.24 -27.98
C PRO A 43 5.39 -10.82 -27.60
N ARG A 44 5.29 -9.75 -26.81
CA ARG A 44 4.03 -9.16 -26.32
C ARG A 44 3.17 -8.71 -27.50
N ALA A 45 1.99 -9.30 -27.67
CA ALA A 45 0.93 -8.62 -28.40
C ALA A 45 0.51 -7.41 -27.56
N VAL A 46 0.58 -6.21 -28.13
CA VAL A 46 0.15 -4.99 -27.45
C VAL A 46 -1.39 -5.04 -27.38
N ALA A 47 -1.94 -5.43 -26.24
CA ALA A 47 -3.36 -5.22 -25.96
C ALA A 47 -3.65 -3.71 -26.05
N ALA A 48 -4.84 -3.34 -26.53
CA ALA A 48 -5.23 -1.94 -26.60
C ALA A 48 -5.16 -1.32 -25.19
N ALA A 49 -4.58 -0.12 -25.09
CA ALA A 49 -4.56 0.63 -23.84
C ALA A 49 -5.96 1.20 -23.58
N ASP A 50 -6.75 0.49 -22.78
CA ASP A 50 -8.09 0.90 -22.34
C ASP A 50 -8.17 1.10 -20.82
N GLY A 51 -7.08 0.84 -20.09
CA GLY A 51 -7.03 0.89 -18.63
C GLY A 51 -7.92 -0.15 -17.94
N GLY A 52 -8.49 -1.09 -18.69
CA GLY A 52 -9.38 -2.11 -18.18
C GLY A 52 -8.65 -3.39 -17.78
N PHE A 53 -9.45 -4.37 -17.35
CA PHE A 53 -8.96 -5.70 -17.05
C PHE A 53 -10.01 -6.77 -17.38
N THR A 54 -9.55 -8.01 -17.57
CA THR A 54 -10.40 -9.17 -17.77
C THR A 54 -9.93 -10.33 -16.91
N VAL A 55 -10.86 -10.92 -16.16
CA VAL A 55 -10.68 -12.17 -15.45
C VAL A 55 -11.10 -13.32 -16.35
N HIS A 56 -10.22 -14.31 -16.48
CA HIS A 56 -10.40 -15.55 -17.19
C HIS A 56 -10.40 -16.73 -16.22
N THR A 57 -10.90 -17.88 -16.67
CA THR A 57 -10.73 -19.18 -16.01
C THR A 57 -9.94 -20.11 -16.92
N ALA A 58 -8.99 -20.85 -16.35
CA ALA A 58 -8.34 -21.96 -17.03
C ALA A 58 -9.16 -23.27 -16.96
N ASP A 59 -10.32 -23.27 -16.29
CA ASP A 59 -11.22 -24.42 -16.12
C ASP A 59 -10.46 -25.66 -15.57
N ASN A 60 -9.54 -25.46 -14.62
CA ASN A 60 -8.61 -26.46 -14.06
C ASN A 60 -7.65 -27.09 -15.07
N GLY A 61 -7.44 -26.43 -16.22
CA GLY A 61 -6.42 -26.73 -17.20
C GLY A 61 -5.20 -25.82 -17.03
N THR A 62 -4.25 -25.91 -17.97
CA THR A 62 -3.02 -25.11 -17.96
C THR A 62 -2.94 -24.12 -19.13
N ASP A 63 -3.98 -24.04 -19.96
CA ASP A 63 -4.03 -23.16 -21.12
C ASP A 63 -4.33 -21.72 -20.69
N LEU A 64 -3.48 -20.78 -21.10
CA LEU A 64 -3.58 -19.36 -20.74
C LEU A 64 -3.89 -18.48 -21.97
N PRO A 65 -4.71 -17.41 -21.82
CA PRO A 65 -5.39 -16.99 -20.59
C PRO A 65 -6.64 -17.84 -20.27
N GLY A 66 -7.00 -18.82 -21.11
CA GLY A 66 -8.24 -19.57 -20.94
C GLY A 66 -9.47 -18.74 -21.32
N ARG A 67 -10.63 -19.11 -20.78
CA ARG A 67 -11.93 -18.53 -21.17
C ARG A 67 -12.23 -17.28 -20.35
N ALA A 68 -12.53 -16.17 -21.02
CA ALA A 68 -12.96 -14.94 -20.34
C ALA A 68 -14.28 -15.18 -19.59
N VAL A 69 -14.35 -14.74 -18.34
CA VAL A 69 -15.52 -14.93 -17.46
C VAL A 69 -16.04 -13.62 -16.88
N ARG A 70 -15.21 -12.59 -16.76
CA ARG A 70 -15.66 -11.28 -16.26
C ARG A 70 -14.72 -10.16 -16.71
N ALA A 71 -15.25 -9.15 -17.39
CA ALA A 71 -14.52 -7.94 -17.76
C ALA A 71 -14.81 -6.78 -16.79
N SER A 72 -13.92 -5.79 -16.75
CA SER A 72 -14.10 -4.54 -15.99
C SER A 72 -15.46 -3.90 -16.28
N GLY A 73 -16.21 -3.57 -15.22
CA GLY A 73 -17.55 -2.99 -15.29
C GLY A 73 -18.69 -4.00 -15.43
N GLU A 74 -18.40 -5.30 -15.55
CA GLU A 74 -19.42 -6.35 -15.56
C GLU A 74 -19.85 -6.76 -14.13
N PRO A 75 -21.12 -7.16 -13.95
CA PRO A 75 -21.63 -7.59 -12.65
C PRO A 75 -20.91 -8.85 -12.14
N ALA A 76 -21.08 -9.15 -10.85
CA ALA A 76 -20.54 -10.34 -10.20
C ALA A 76 -20.87 -11.62 -10.98
N SER A 77 -19.88 -12.51 -11.10
CA SER A 77 -20.00 -13.77 -11.83
C SER A 77 -20.72 -14.84 -11.01
N GLY A 78 -20.67 -14.73 -9.67
CA GLY A 78 -21.14 -15.76 -8.74
C GLY A 78 -20.09 -16.83 -8.44
N ASP A 79 -18.93 -16.78 -9.09
CA ASP A 79 -17.75 -17.55 -8.73
C ASP A 79 -16.87 -16.72 -7.80
N VAL A 80 -16.56 -17.27 -6.61
CA VAL A 80 -15.83 -16.54 -5.57
C VAL A 80 -14.41 -16.18 -5.99
N ALA A 81 -13.69 -17.06 -6.70
CA ALA A 81 -12.32 -16.77 -7.11
C ALA A 81 -12.29 -15.69 -8.18
N VAL A 82 -13.24 -15.74 -9.12
CA VAL A 82 -13.40 -14.71 -10.16
C VAL A 82 -13.76 -13.35 -9.54
N ASP A 83 -14.67 -13.33 -8.58
CA ASP A 83 -15.15 -12.11 -7.96
C ASP A 83 -14.11 -11.48 -7.02
N GLU A 84 -13.31 -12.29 -6.33
CA GLU A 84 -12.15 -11.85 -5.55
C GLU A 84 -11.05 -11.29 -6.46
N ALA A 85 -10.69 -12.00 -7.54
CA ALA A 85 -9.69 -11.52 -8.50
C ALA A 85 -10.12 -10.20 -9.15
N TYR A 86 -11.41 -10.07 -9.49
CA TYR A 86 -11.98 -8.83 -10.00
C TYR A 86 -11.80 -7.68 -9.01
N ALA A 87 -12.21 -7.88 -7.75
CA ALA A 87 -12.17 -6.85 -6.72
C ALA A 87 -10.72 -6.44 -6.39
N GLY A 88 -9.80 -7.41 -6.33
CA GLY A 88 -8.38 -7.15 -6.11
C GLY A 88 -7.74 -6.36 -7.25
N LEU A 89 -8.06 -6.68 -8.51
CA LEU A 89 -7.58 -5.91 -9.67
C LEU A 89 -8.10 -4.48 -9.65
N GLU A 90 -9.40 -4.30 -9.42
CA GLU A 90 -10.03 -2.97 -9.35
C GLU A 90 -9.38 -2.11 -8.25
N ALA A 91 -9.21 -2.68 -7.05
CA ALA A 91 -8.60 -1.98 -5.93
C ALA A 91 -7.10 -1.68 -6.17
N SER A 92 -6.34 -2.63 -6.74
CA SER A 92 -4.92 -2.44 -7.03
C SER A 92 -4.69 -1.34 -8.07
N LEU A 93 -5.44 -1.38 -9.17
CA LEU A 93 -5.35 -0.37 -10.23
C LEU A 93 -5.76 1.02 -9.73
N ALA A 94 -6.81 1.09 -8.92
CA ALA A 94 -7.21 2.33 -8.25
C ALA A 94 -6.11 2.85 -7.29
N MET A 95 -5.44 1.96 -6.56
CA MET A 95 -4.33 2.37 -5.70
C MET A 95 -3.20 3.03 -6.48
N TYR A 96 -2.75 2.38 -7.56
CA TYR A 96 -1.69 2.92 -8.42
C TYR A 96 -2.09 4.24 -9.09
N ALA A 97 -3.31 4.33 -9.59
CA ALA A 97 -3.81 5.54 -10.23
C ALA A 97 -3.94 6.70 -9.23
N ASP A 98 -4.58 6.47 -8.08
CA ASP A 98 -4.96 7.55 -7.16
C ASP A 98 -3.79 8.04 -6.29
N VAL A 99 -2.91 7.13 -5.84
CA VAL A 99 -1.83 7.48 -4.89
C VAL A 99 -0.53 7.80 -5.63
N TYR A 100 -0.24 7.07 -6.71
CA TYR A 100 1.04 7.11 -7.40
C TYR A 100 0.95 7.73 -8.79
N ALA A 101 -0.24 8.15 -9.24
CA ALA A 101 -0.49 8.68 -10.58
C ALA A 101 0.00 7.74 -11.70
N HIS A 102 -0.03 6.43 -11.46
CA HIS A 102 0.48 5.40 -12.36
C HIS A 102 -0.69 4.63 -13.00
N ASN A 103 -0.87 4.82 -14.30
CA ASN A 103 -2.02 4.25 -15.02
C ASN A 103 -1.75 2.79 -15.44
N SER A 104 -2.38 1.84 -14.74
CA SER A 104 -2.12 0.39 -14.87
C SER A 104 -0.67 0.04 -14.54
N TRP A 105 -0.26 -1.20 -14.81
CA TRP A 105 1.08 -1.67 -14.44
C TRP A 105 2.20 -0.99 -15.22
N ASP A 106 1.98 -0.59 -16.48
CA ASP A 106 3.00 0.02 -17.35
C ASP A 106 2.97 1.55 -17.37
N GLY A 107 2.10 2.18 -16.59
CA GLY A 107 1.90 3.63 -16.57
C GLY A 107 1.26 4.18 -17.85
N GLN A 108 0.91 3.34 -18.82
CA GLN A 108 0.33 3.71 -20.11
C GLN A 108 -1.08 3.12 -20.32
N GLY A 109 -1.69 2.57 -19.27
CA GLY A 109 -3.04 2.03 -19.31
C GLY A 109 -3.14 0.66 -19.98
N ALA A 110 -2.11 -0.18 -19.89
CA ALA A 110 -2.19 -1.55 -20.36
C ALA A 110 -3.40 -2.30 -19.78
N HIS A 111 -4.08 -3.05 -20.65
CA HIS A 111 -5.13 -3.97 -20.21
C HIS A 111 -4.53 -5.10 -19.36
N VAL A 112 -5.11 -5.36 -18.19
CA VAL A 112 -4.63 -6.41 -17.28
C VAL A 112 -5.41 -7.70 -17.49
N LEU A 113 -4.70 -8.82 -17.58
CA LEU A 113 -5.31 -10.14 -17.62
C LEU A 113 -5.01 -10.87 -16.33
N ALA A 114 -6.03 -11.51 -15.76
CA ALA A 114 -5.88 -12.45 -14.67
C ALA A 114 -6.59 -13.76 -15.01
N THR A 115 -5.98 -14.89 -14.67
CA THR A 115 -6.56 -16.22 -14.87
C THR A 115 -6.67 -16.94 -13.54
N VAL A 116 -7.88 -17.38 -13.18
CA VAL A 116 -8.16 -18.20 -11.99
C VAL A 116 -8.38 -19.67 -12.38
N HIS A 117 -8.49 -20.55 -11.38
CA HIS A 117 -8.67 -22.01 -11.56
C HIS A 117 -7.58 -22.63 -12.44
N TYR A 118 -6.34 -22.19 -12.25
CA TYR A 118 -5.19 -22.69 -12.98
C TYR A 118 -4.74 -24.05 -12.41
N GLU A 119 -4.70 -25.06 -13.28
CA GLU A 119 -4.40 -26.46 -12.95
C GLU A 119 -5.28 -27.01 -11.80
N ARG A 120 -4.89 -28.11 -11.16
CA ARG A 120 -5.67 -28.78 -10.09
C ARG A 120 -4.76 -28.96 -8.89
N ASN A 121 -5.13 -28.33 -7.78
CA ASN A 121 -4.31 -28.27 -6.58
C ASN A 121 -2.98 -27.56 -6.86
N TYR A 122 -3.06 -26.46 -7.60
CA TYR A 122 -1.90 -25.62 -7.87
C TYR A 122 -1.69 -24.68 -6.69
N ASP A 123 -0.58 -24.89 -5.99
CA ASP A 123 -0.25 -24.18 -4.75
C ASP A 123 0.59 -22.94 -5.03
N ASN A 124 0.16 -22.13 -6.00
CA ASN A 124 0.84 -20.88 -6.27
C ASN A 124 -0.04 -19.83 -6.96
N ALA A 125 0.48 -18.62 -6.99
CA ALA A 125 0.09 -17.55 -7.89
C ALA A 125 1.35 -16.91 -8.48
N PHE A 126 1.22 -16.33 -9.68
CA PHE A 126 2.37 -15.73 -10.36
C PHE A 126 1.98 -14.68 -11.40
N TRP A 127 2.86 -13.70 -11.59
CA TRP A 127 2.97 -12.91 -12.81
C TRP A 127 3.91 -13.60 -13.81
N ASN A 128 3.43 -13.89 -15.01
CA ASN A 128 4.23 -14.57 -16.05
C ASN A 128 4.88 -13.63 -17.08
N GLY A 129 4.82 -12.31 -16.86
CA GLY A 129 5.26 -11.31 -17.83
C GLY A 129 4.18 -10.80 -18.79
N THR A 130 2.99 -11.40 -18.78
CA THR A 130 1.82 -10.96 -19.59
C THR A 130 0.49 -10.97 -18.87
N GLN A 131 0.30 -11.81 -17.85
CA GLN A 131 -0.92 -11.91 -17.06
C GLN A 131 -0.62 -12.43 -15.65
N LEU A 132 -1.55 -12.19 -14.73
CA LEU A 132 -1.60 -12.82 -13.41
C LEU A 132 -2.28 -14.19 -13.52
N VAL A 133 -1.81 -15.16 -12.75
CA VAL A 133 -2.36 -16.52 -12.73
C VAL A 133 -2.48 -16.99 -11.29
N PHE A 134 -3.63 -17.57 -10.93
CA PHE A 134 -3.97 -17.99 -9.57
C PHE A 134 -4.44 -19.45 -9.54
N GLY A 135 -3.82 -20.23 -8.67
CA GLY A 135 -4.31 -21.56 -8.29
C GLY A 135 -5.40 -21.51 -7.23
N ASP A 136 -6.11 -22.63 -7.12
CA ASP A 136 -7.15 -22.82 -6.10
C ASP A 136 -6.61 -23.40 -4.78
N GLY A 137 -5.31 -23.71 -4.71
CA GLY A 137 -4.70 -24.43 -3.60
C GLY A 137 -5.12 -25.91 -3.56
N ASP A 138 -4.45 -26.69 -2.71
CA ASP A 138 -4.68 -28.12 -2.52
C ASP A 138 -5.92 -28.45 -1.66
N GLY A 139 -6.47 -27.48 -0.94
CA GLY A 139 -7.58 -27.68 -0.01
C GLY A 139 -7.17 -28.39 1.30
N GLU A 140 -5.87 -28.55 1.55
CA GLU A 140 -5.31 -29.15 2.78
C GLU A 140 -4.37 -28.17 3.49
N VAL A 141 -3.38 -27.63 2.78
CA VAL A 141 -2.46 -26.59 3.26
C VAL A 141 -2.93 -25.20 2.84
N PHE A 142 -3.21 -25.03 1.55
CA PHE A 142 -3.51 -23.74 0.94
C PHE A 142 -4.99 -23.66 0.52
N ASP A 143 -5.61 -22.54 0.85
CA ASP A 143 -6.85 -22.06 0.23
C ASP A 143 -6.52 -21.41 -1.13
N ARG A 144 -7.53 -20.93 -1.84
CA ARG A 144 -7.36 -20.24 -3.12
C ARG A 144 -6.51 -18.97 -3.00
N PHE A 145 -5.66 -18.74 -3.99
CA PHE A 145 -4.70 -17.64 -3.99
C PHE A 145 -5.31 -16.27 -4.31
N THR A 146 -6.60 -16.21 -4.67
CA THR A 146 -7.34 -14.96 -4.86
C THR A 146 -7.87 -14.36 -3.56
N LYS A 147 -7.94 -15.16 -2.49
CA LYS A 147 -8.58 -14.77 -1.22
C LYS A 147 -7.80 -13.68 -0.47
N PRO A 148 -6.48 -13.77 -0.29
CA PRO A 148 -5.71 -12.66 0.28
C PRO A 148 -5.45 -11.61 -0.81
N VAL A 149 -6.04 -10.42 -0.65
CA VAL A 149 -5.93 -9.35 -1.66
C VAL A 149 -4.50 -8.86 -1.88
N ASP A 150 -3.67 -8.98 -0.85
CA ASP A 150 -2.23 -8.68 -0.85
C ASP A 150 -1.43 -9.65 -1.73
N VAL A 151 -1.84 -10.92 -1.88
CA VAL A 151 -1.22 -11.86 -2.83
C VAL A 151 -1.45 -11.41 -4.27
N LEU A 152 -2.68 -11.04 -4.63
CA LEU A 152 -2.96 -10.50 -5.96
C LEU A 152 -2.18 -9.22 -6.25
N ALA A 153 -2.14 -8.31 -5.26
CA ALA A 153 -1.42 -7.06 -5.38
C ALA A 153 0.10 -7.27 -5.48
N HIS A 154 0.65 -8.24 -4.74
CA HIS A 154 2.05 -8.65 -4.86
C HIS A 154 2.36 -9.07 -6.31
N GLU A 155 1.54 -9.94 -6.91
CA GLU A 155 1.75 -10.37 -8.29
C GLU A 155 1.63 -9.23 -9.31
N LEU A 156 0.65 -8.33 -9.14
CA LEU A 156 0.56 -7.15 -10.00
C LEU A 156 1.76 -6.22 -9.83
N THR A 157 2.30 -6.12 -8.61
CA THR A 157 3.45 -5.27 -8.32
C THR A 157 4.71 -5.76 -9.02
N HIS A 158 4.90 -7.06 -9.24
CA HIS A 158 6.00 -7.53 -10.10
C HIS A 158 5.91 -6.95 -11.52
N ALA A 159 4.72 -6.86 -12.10
CA ALA A 159 4.52 -6.24 -13.40
C ALA A 159 4.87 -4.74 -13.37
N VAL A 160 4.49 -4.05 -12.29
CA VAL A 160 4.82 -2.64 -12.06
C VAL A 160 6.33 -2.45 -11.94
N THR A 161 6.99 -3.19 -11.05
CA THR A 161 8.44 -3.15 -10.83
C THR A 161 9.21 -3.41 -12.11
N GLU A 162 8.76 -4.37 -12.94
CA GLU A 162 9.35 -4.66 -14.24
C GLU A 162 9.29 -3.46 -15.20
N SER A 163 8.23 -2.65 -15.14
CA SER A 163 8.06 -1.47 -15.99
C SER A 163 8.77 -0.22 -15.47
N VAL A 164 8.95 -0.11 -14.14
CA VAL A 164 9.48 1.09 -13.48
C VAL A 164 11.00 1.00 -13.31
N ALA A 165 11.49 -0.04 -12.63
CA ALA A 165 12.90 -0.18 -12.25
C ALA A 165 13.60 -1.36 -12.95
N GLY A 166 12.84 -2.38 -13.34
CA GLY A 166 13.37 -3.58 -13.97
C GLY A 166 14.34 -4.35 -13.06
N LEU A 167 14.14 -4.31 -11.73
CA LEU A 167 15.02 -4.92 -10.74
C LEU A 167 15.35 -6.37 -11.12
N VAL A 168 16.64 -6.71 -11.18
CA VAL A 168 17.13 -8.05 -11.53
C VAL A 168 16.70 -9.03 -10.44
N TYR A 169 16.07 -10.15 -10.82
CA TYR A 169 15.57 -11.17 -9.89
C TYR A 169 16.69 -12.11 -9.41
N GLU A 170 17.70 -11.54 -8.77
CA GLU A 170 18.83 -12.28 -8.23
C GLU A 170 19.42 -11.51 -7.03
N GLY A 171 19.85 -12.24 -5.98
CA GLY A 171 20.49 -11.66 -4.81
C GLY A 171 19.69 -10.51 -4.17
N GLN A 172 20.36 -9.41 -3.84
CA GLN A 172 19.74 -8.26 -3.16
C GLN A 172 18.73 -7.51 -4.04
N SER A 173 18.99 -7.32 -5.33
CA SER A 173 18.01 -6.68 -6.22
C SER A 173 16.75 -7.53 -6.38
N GLY A 174 16.89 -8.86 -6.35
CA GLY A 174 15.76 -9.78 -6.35
C GLY A 174 14.99 -9.78 -5.03
N ALA A 175 15.68 -9.74 -3.89
CA ALA A 175 15.05 -9.58 -2.59
C ALA A 175 14.32 -8.22 -2.45
N LEU A 176 14.83 -7.16 -3.09
CA LEU A 176 14.12 -5.88 -3.21
C LEU A 176 12.89 -5.98 -4.12
N ASN A 177 12.97 -6.75 -5.22
CA ASN A 177 11.82 -6.99 -6.09
C ASN A 177 10.67 -7.67 -5.31
N GLU A 178 10.98 -8.72 -4.56
CA GLU A 178 10.05 -9.39 -3.63
C GLU A 178 9.51 -8.44 -2.56
N SER A 179 10.40 -7.67 -1.92
CA SER A 179 10.01 -6.76 -0.85
C SER A 179 9.11 -5.64 -1.34
N VAL A 180 9.38 -5.06 -2.51
CA VAL A 180 8.54 -4.05 -3.15
C VAL A 180 7.14 -4.62 -3.43
N SER A 181 7.05 -5.87 -3.87
CA SER A 181 5.77 -6.55 -4.06
C SER A 181 5.00 -6.76 -2.75
N ASP A 182 5.68 -7.18 -1.67
CA ASP A 182 5.07 -7.26 -0.33
C ASP A 182 4.63 -5.88 0.21
N VAL A 183 5.47 -4.85 0.03
CA VAL A 183 5.19 -3.45 0.44
C VAL A 183 3.90 -2.95 -0.17
N PHE A 184 3.76 -3.04 -1.50
CA PHE A 184 2.57 -2.53 -2.17
C PHE A 184 1.36 -3.45 -1.99
N GLY A 185 1.57 -4.75 -1.76
CA GLY A 185 0.52 -5.66 -1.31
C GLY A 185 -0.07 -5.26 0.05
N ALA A 186 0.79 -4.99 1.03
CA ALA A 186 0.39 -4.53 2.36
C ALA A 186 -0.28 -3.15 2.31
N CYS A 187 0.24 -2.22 1.49
CA CYS A 187 -0.38 -0.91 1.27
C CYS A 187 -1.80 -1.05 0.72
N LEU A 188 -2.04 -1.96 -0.23
CA LEU A 188 -3.37 -2.18 -0.77
C LEU A 188 -4.31 -2.76 0.28
N LYS A 189 -3.87 -3.82 0.99
CA LYS A 189 -4.67 -4.47 2.03
C LYS A 189 -5.12 -3.45 3.08
N GLN A 190 -4.20 -2.62 3.57
CA GLN A 190 -4.50 -1.55 4.52
C GLN A 190 -5.49 -0.54 3.94
N ARG A 191 -5.30 -0.11 2.69
CA ARG A 191 -6.21 0.82 2.01
C ARG A 191 -7.63 0.27 1.89
N VAL A 192 -7.78 -1.01 1.50
CA VAL A 192 -9.08 -1.69 1.38
C VAL A 192 -9.76 -1.83 2.74
N LEU A 193 -8.99 -2.06 3.81
CA LEU A 193 -9.50 -2.20 5.17
C LEU A 193 -9.67 -0.85 5.90
N GLY A 194 -9.23 0.26 5.31
CA GLY A 194 -9.26 1.59 5.94
C GLY A 194 -8.34 1.71 7.16
N GLN A 195 -7.21 0.99 7.16
CA GLN A 195 -6.27 0.91 8.27
C GLN A 195 -5.12 1.90 8.12
N GLY A 196 -4.69 2.50 9.23
CA GLY A 196 -3.39 3.13 9.35
C GLY A 196 -2.26 2.11 9.56
N ALA A 197 -1.01 2.55 9.40
CA ALA A 197 0.18 1.72 9.57
C ALA A 197 0.26 1.02 10.94
N ALA A 198 -0.25 1.68 12.01
CA ALA A 198 -0.25 1.13 13.36
C ALA A 198 -1.32 0.05 13.61
N GLU A 199 -2.34 -0.04 12.76
CA GLU A 199 -3.46 -1.00 12.88
C GLU A 199 -3.27 -2.24 12.01
N ALA A 200 -2.35 -2.16 11.03
CA ALA A 200 -2.11 -3.22 10.07
C ALA A 200 -1.48 -4.46 10.70
N ASP A 201 -1.85 -5.64 10.20
CA ASP A 201 -1.28 -6.91 10.63
C ASP A 201 0.17 -7.13 10.15
N TRP A 202 0.54 -6.51 9.03
CA TRP A 202 1.84 -6.65 8.34
C TRP A 202 2.17 -8.10 7.94
N VAL A 203 1.16 -8.92 7.71
CA VAL A 203 1.27 -10.33 7.28
C VAL A 203 0.90 -10.44 5.81
N VAL A 204 1.78 -11.06 5.04
CA VAL A 204 1.55 -11.38 3.62
C VAL A 204 0.86 -12.73 3.50
N GLY A 205 -0.28 -12.77 2.80
CA GLY A 205 -1.05 -13.99 2.58
C GLY A 205 -1.82 -14.45 3.82
N GLU A 206 -2.26 -13.51 4.66
CA GLU A 206 -3.12 -13.84 5.79
C GLU A 206 -4.42 -14.53 5.32
N GLY A 207 -4.76 -15.66 5.97
CA GLY A 207 -5.94 -16.44 5.63
C GLY A 207 -5.79 -17.34 4.39
N LEU A 208 -4.59 -17.40 3.81
CA LEU A 208 -4.23 -18.38 2.77
C LEU A 208 -4.11 -19.79 3.34
N PHE A 209 -3.51 -19.94 4.52
CA PHE A 209 -3.40 -21.24 5.17
C PHE A 209 -4.75 -21.71 5.74
N LEU A 210 -5.05 -22.99 5.56
CA LEU A 210 -6.29 -23.59 6.04
C LEU A 210 -6.27 -23.92 7.54
N PRO A 211 -7.44 -24.09 8.18
CA PRO A 211 -7.50 -24.47 9.59
C PRO A 211 -6.74 -25.78 9.86
N GLY A 212 -5.76 -25.72 10.78
CA GLY A 212 -4.92 -26.86 11.12
C GLY A 212 -3.43 -26.61 10.84
N VAL A 213 -3.12 -25.66 9.95
CA VAL A 213 -1.76 -25.17 9.71
C VAL A 213 -1.39 -24.14 10.78
N ASN A 214 -0.25 -24.33 11.44
CA ASN A 214 0.29 -23.38 12.42
C ASN A 214 1.08 -22.24 11.76
N GLY A 215 0.35 -21.36 11.07
CA GLY A 215 0.90 -20.17 10.42
C GLY A 215 -0.13 -19.06 10.31
N ARG A 216 0.33 -17.80 10.38
CA ARG A 216 -0.51 -16.61 10.18
C ARG A 216 -0.60 -16.20 8.72
N GLY A 217 0.44 -16.48 7.94
CA GLY A 217 0.57 -16.19 6.52
C GLY A 217 1.95 -16.63 6.01
N LEU A 218 2.27 -16.30 4.76
CA LEU A 218 3.52 -16.71 4.12
C LEU A 218 4.73 -15.97 4.71
N ARG A 219 4.56 -14.70 5.07
CA ARG A 219 5.62 -13.81 5.60
C ARG A 219 5.05 -12.83 6.61
N ASP A 220 5.85 -12.43 7.60
CA ASP A 220 5.55 -11.35 8.54
C ASP A 220 6.56 -10.23 8.28
N MET A 221 6.08 -9.11 7.73
CA MET A 221 6.95 -7.99 7.35
C MET A 221 7.52 -7.27 8.56
N HIS A 222 6.82 -7.26 9.71
CA HIS A 222 7.28 -6.58 10.92
C HIS A 222 8.28 -7.44 11.69
N ASN A 223 8.02 -8.75 11.74
CA ASN A 223 8.81 -9.74 12.45
C ASN A 223 9.17 -10.92 11.53
N PRO A 224 10.04 -10.73 10.51
CA PRO A 224 10.45 -11.82 9.63
C PRO A 224 11.00 -13.02 10.40
N GLY A 225 10.67 -14.24 9.96
CA GLY A 225 11.04 -15.48 10.65
C GLY A 225 10.01 -15.96 11.68
N THR A 226 8.84 -15.35 11.73
CA THR A 226 7.77 -15.65 12.70
C THR A 226 6.40 -15.94 12.08
N ALA A 227 6.29 -15.93 10.74
CA ALA A 227 5.01 -16.07 10.06
C ALA A 227 4.37 -17.45 10.27
N TYR A 228 5.18 -18.50 10.37
CA TYR A 228 4.76 -19.88 10.62
C TYR A 228 5.84 -20.70 11.33
N ASP A 229 5.39 -21.69 12.09
CA ASP A 229 6.21 -22.72 12.75
C ASP A 229 5.37 -23.99 12.85
N ASP A 230 5.28 -24.71 11.74
CA ASP A 230 4.35 -25.81 11.52
C ASP A 230 5.10 -27.12 11.22
N PRO A 231 4.62 -28.28 11.70
CA PRO A 231 5.29 -29.56 11.42
C PRO A 231 5.44 -29.90 9.93
N VAL A 232 4.50 -29.46 9.08
CA VAL A 232 4.51 -29.71 7.63
C VAL A 232 5.27 -28.60 6.90
N LEU A 233 5.00 -27.33 7.23
CA LEU A 233 5.65 -26.20 6.56
C LEU A 233 7.09 -25.95 7.01
N GLY A 234 7.49 -26.52 8.15
CA GLY A 234 8.68 -26.12 8.87
C GLY A 234 8.50 -24.75 9.54
N LYS A 235 9.62 -24.07 9.78
CA LYS A 235 9.65 -22.72 10.35
C LYS A 235 10.00 -21.71 9.28
N ASP A 236 9.36 -20.54 9.34
CA ASP A 236 9.70 -19.37 8.52
C ASP A 236 11.21 -19.08 8.58
N PRO A 237 11.93 -19.18 7.44
CA PRO A 237 13.37 -19.07 7.40
C PRO A 237 13.88 -17.62 7.24
N GLN A 238 13.00 -16.61 7.13
CA GLN A 238 13.43 -15.25 6.85
C GLN A 238 14.26 -14.62 7.99
N GLY A 239 15.25 -13.83 7.59
CA GLY A 239 16.04 -12.99 8.49
C GLY A 239 15.41 -11.62 8.70
N ALA A 240 15.45 -11.11 9.94
CA ALA A 240 14.90 -9.80 10.29
C ALA A 240 15.90 -8.64 10.12
N ASP A 241 17.18 -8.91 9.88
CA ASP A 241 18.24 -7.92 9.67
C ASP A 241 19.45 -8.52 8.94
N MET A 242 20.41 -7.68 8.55
CA MET A 242 21.61 -8.06 7.81
C MET A 242 22.51 -9.08 8.52
N SER A 243 22.40 -9.26 9.85
CA SER A 243 23.16 -10.30 10.55
C SER A 243 22.62 -11.71 10.26
N ALA A 244 21.38 -11.80 9.80
CA ALA A 244 20.70 -13.02 9.37
C ALA A 244 20.64 -13.15 7.83
N TYR A 245 21.36 -12.31 7.08
CA TYR A 245 21.42 -12.40 5.62
C TYR A 245 21.93 -13.78 5.18
N VAL A 246 21.20 -14.42 4.27
CA VAL A 246 21.54 -15.74 3.74
C VAL A 246 22.27 -15.62 2.42
N GLU A 247 23.56 -15.94 2.41
CA GLU A 247 24.33 -16.15 1.19
C GLU A 247 24.07 -17.55 0.62
N THR A 248 23.42 -17.63 -0.54
CA THR A 248 23.05 -18.90 -1.18
C THR A 248 23.00 -18.74 -2.71
N THR A 249 22.94 -19.87 -3.43
CA THR A 249 22.60 -19.92 -4.86
C THR A 249 21.18 -20.44 -5.10
N ASP A 250 20.55 -21.03 -4.08
CA ASP A 250 19.15 -21.43 -4.11
C ASP A 250 18.26 -20.18 -4.17
N ASP A 251 17.02 -20.34 -4.64
CA ASP A 251 16.03 -19.26 -4.61
C ASP A 251 16.56 -17.96 -5.26
N ASN A 252 17.27 -18.08 -6.38
CA ASN A 252 17.88 -16.97 -7.10
C ASN A 252 18.82 -16.11 -6.22
N GLY A 253 19.55 -16.72 -5.29
CA GLY A 253 20.36 -15.96 -4.33
C GLY A 253 19.60 -15.54 -3.07
N GLY A 254 18.55 -16.29 -2.72
CA GLY A 254 17.75 -16.08 -1.52
C GLY A 254 16.81 -14.88 -1.61
N VAL A 255 16.16 -14.66 -2.76
CA VAL A 255 15.28 -13.49 -2.95
C VAL A 255 14.12 -13.48 -1.95
N HIS A 256 13.49 -14.63 -1.70
CA HIS A 256 12.42 -14.74 -0.69
C HIS A 256 12.98 -14.91 0.72
N LEU A 257 14.20 -15.43 0.88
CA LEU A 257 14.85 -15.58 2.19
C LEU A 257 15.26 -14.22 2.78
N ASN A 258 15.75 -13.33 1.92
CA ASN A 258 16.34 -12.06 2.32
C ASN A 258 15.38 -10.86 2.19
N SER A 259 14.19 -11.02 1.59
CA SER A 259 13.21 -9.92 1.45
C SER A 259 12.62 -9.45 2.79
N GLY A 260 12.72 -10.27 3.84
CA GLY A 260 12.35 -9.88 5.21
C GLY A 260 13.09 -8.64 5.73
N ILE A 261 14.37 -8.46 5.34
CA ILE A 261 15.21 -7.34 5.76
C ILE A 261 14.65 -5.99 5.27
N PRO A 262 14.46 -5.77 3.94
CA PRO A 262 13.82 -4.56 3.43
C PRO A 262 12.33 -4.45 3.78
N ASN A 263 11.60 -5.56 3.94
CA ASN A 263 10.21 -5.53 4.44
C ASN A 263 10.13 -4.89 5.83
N ARG A 264 11.00 -5.31 6.76
CA ARG A 264 11.03 -4.75 8.11
C ARG A 264 11.45 -3.29 8.12
N ALA A 265 12.39 -2.89 7.26
CA ALA A 265 12.74 -1.48 7.08
C ALA A 265 11.51 -0.65 6.65
N PHE A 266 10.70 -1.14 5.71
CA PHE A 266 9.47 -0.47 5.31
C PHE A 266 8.47 -0.34 6.46
N VAL A 267 8.22 -1.43 7.21
CA VAL A 267 7.27 -1.40 8.34
C VAL A 267 7.73 -0.38 9.39
N LEU A 268 9.00 -0.40 9.77
CA LEU A 268 9.55 0.55 10.74
C LEU A 268 9.42 2.00 10.26
N ALA A 269 9.69 2.26 8.98
CA ALA A 269 9.49 3.58 8.39
C ALA A 269 8.01 3.99 8.39
N ALA A 270 7.11 3.09 7.99
CA ALA A 270 5.66 3.35 7.96
C ALA A 270 5.10 3.65 9.35
N LEU A 271 5.54 2.91 10.38
CA LEU A 271 5.15 3.15 11.77
C LEU A 271 5.69 4.49 12.29
N ALA A 272 6.92 4.86 11.94
CA ALA A 272 7.52 6.14 12.36
C ALA A 272 6.90 7.35 11.65
N ILE A 273 6.53 7.21 10.38
CA ILE A 273 5.87 8.25 9.57
C ILE A 273 4.40 8.41 10.00
N GLY A 274 3.73 7.29 10.33
CA GLY A 274 2.32 7.28 10.71
C GLY A 274 1.36 7.49 9.53
N GLY A 275 0.06 7.60 9.82
CA GLY A 275 -0.98 7.70 8.79
C GLY A 275 -1.18 6.39 8.02
N THR A 276 -1.64 6.48 6.77
CA THR A 276 -1.79 5.32 5.88
C THR A 276 -0.43 4.98 5.26
N SER A 277 -0.08 3.70 5.15
CA SER A 277 1.20 3.29 4.57
C SER A 277 1.35 3.71 3.11
N ALA A 278 0.29 3.58 2.29
CA ALA A 278 0.31 3.92 0.88
C ALA A 278 0.66 5.40 0.63
N GLU A 279 0.08 6.32 1.40
CA GLU A 279 0.28 7.77 1.25
C GLU A 279 1.49 8.29 2.04
N GLY A 280 1.91 7.58 3.07
CA GLY A 280 3.13 7.86 3.84
C GLY A 280 4.36 7.21 3.21
N ALA A 281 4.90 6.19 3.87
CA ALA A 281 6.12 5.49 3.45
C ALA A 281 6.04 4.93 2.01
N GLY A 282 4.85 4.51 1.56
CA GLY A 282 4.61 3.97 0.23
C GLY A 282 4.96 4.96 -0.89
N ARG A 283 4.69 6.27 -0.71
CA ARG A 283 5.11 7.30 -1.67
C ARG A 283 6.63 7.46 -1.73
N ILE A 284 7.32 7.34 -0.60
CA ILE A 284 8.79 7.41 -0.52
C ILE A 284 9.39 6.21 -1.28
N TRP A 285 8.90 5.00 -1.00
CA TRP A 285 9.34 3.79 -1.70
C TRP A 285 9.04 3.84 -3.20
N TRP A 286 7.87 4.35 -3.59
CA TRP A 286 7.51 4.54 -5.00
C TRP A 286 8.47 5.49 -5.71
N THR A 287 8.78 6.64 -5.10
CA THR A 287 9.72 7.60 -5.67
C THR A 287 11.12 7.00 -5.79
N ALA A 288 11.61 6.30 -4.77
CA ALA A 288 12.91 5.65 -4.80
C ALA A 288 13.01 4.55 -5.88
N LEU A 289 11.96 3.75 -6.04
CA LEU A 289 11.88 2.72 -7.07
C LEU A 289 12.09 3.30 -8.47
N GLY A 290 11.57 4.50 -8.74
CA GLY A 290 11.73 5.18 -10.02
C GLY A 290 13.13 5.73 -10.32
N THR A 291 14.07 5.69 -9.37
CA THR A 291 15.41 6.29 -9.52
C THR A 291 16.55 5.29 -9.50
N VAL A 292 16.31 4.05 -9.08
CA VAL A 292 17.37 3.04 -8.89
C VAL A 292 17.71 2.27 -10.17
N ALA A 293 18.94 1.75 -10.22
CA ALA A 293 19.37 0.85 -11.29
C ALA A 293 18.79 -0.57 -11.09
N PRO A 294 18.64 -1.36 -12.17
CA PRO A 294 18.14 -2.74 -12.09
C PRO A 294 18.90 -3.66 -11.12
N ASP A 295 20.21 -3.47 -10.96
CA ASP A 295 21.09 -4.29 -10.12
C ASP A 295 21.39 -3.67 -8.75
N VAL A 296 20.57 -2.70 -8.31
CA VAL A 296 20.75 -2.01 -7.02
C VAL A 296 20.74 -2.98 -5.85
N ASP A 297 21.63 -2.74 -4.89
CA ASP A 297 21.70 -3.48 -3.64
C ASP A 297 20.87 -2.80 -2.52
N PHE A 298 20.81 -3.40 -1.34
CA PHE A 298 20.03 -2.85 -0.22
C PHE A 298 20.51 -1.46 0.20
N ALA A 299 21.84 -1.22 0.20
CA ALA A 299 22.39 0.08 0.58
C ALA A 299 22.03 1.16 -0.44
N GLY A 300 22.09 0.85 -1.73
CA GLY A 300 21.70 1.77 -2.81
C GLY A 300 20.22 2.09 -2.78
N PHE A 301 19.34 1.11 -2.55
CA PHE A 301 17.91 1.35 -2.42
C PHE A 301 17.58 2.13 -1.14
N ALA A 302 18.23 1.81 -0.03
CA ALA A 302 18.09 2.57 1.21
C ALA A 302 18.48 4.05 1.02
N ALA A 303 19.60 4.33 0.35
CA ALA A 303 19.99 5.70 0.02
C ALA A 303 18.93 6.42 -0.84
N ALA A 304 18.38 5.75 -1.85
CA ALA A 304 17.32 6.32 -2.68
C ALA A 304 16.03 6.62 -1.87
N THR A 305 15.65 5.75 -0.93
CA THR A 305 14.50 6.03 -0.06
C THR A 305 14.74 7.19 0.88
N VAL A 306 15.95 7.34 1.44
CA VAL A 306 16.31 8.49 2.29
C VAL A 306 16.30 9.79 1.49
N GLU A 307 16.79 9.77 0.24
CA GLU A 307 16.74 10.94 -0.66
C GLU A 307 15.29 11.32 -1.00
N ALA A 308 14.42 10.34 -1.25
CA ALA A 308 13.01 10.56 -1.56
C ALA A 308 12.16 11.02 -0.35
N ALA A 309 12.65 10.83 0.87
CA ALA A 309 11.85 10.95 2.09
C ALA A 309 11.53 12.39 2.52
N GLY A 310 12.26 13.40 2.02
CA GLY A 310 12.08 14.79 2.43
C GLY A 310 12.20 14.96 3.95
N ASP A 311 11.18 15.52 4.58
CA ASP A 311 11.14 15.73 6.04
C ASP A 311 11.16 14.42 6.86
N HIS A 312 10.88 13.27 6.22
CA HIS A 312 10.93 11.95 6.86
C HIS A 312 12.29 11.25 6.73
N ALA A 313 13.32 11.91 6.17
CA ALA A 313 14.62 11.29 5.91
C ALA A 313 15.28 10.64 7.13
N ASP A 314 15.13 11.24 8.32
CA ASP A 314 15.69 10.68 9.55
C ASP A 314 14.94 9.39 9.97
N ALA A 315 13.61 9.38 9.90
CA ALA A 315 12.80 8.20 10.20
C ALA A 315 13.11 7.03 9.25
N VAL A 316 13.25 7.31 7.96
CA VAL A 316 13.61 6.29 6.95
C VAL A 316 15.03 5.77 7.17
N ARG A 317 15.99 6.66 7.49
CA ARG A 317 17.37 6.26 7.80
C ARG A 317 17.43 5.36 9.04
N ASP A 318 16.73 5.74 10.10
CA ASP A 318 16.69 4.97 11.35
C ASP A 318 16.03 3.60 11.15
N ALA A 319 15.04 3.50 10.26
CA ALA A 319 14.42 2.23 9.89
C ALA A 319 15.39 1.28 9.19
N TRP A 320 16.19 1.77 8.23
CA TRP A 320 17.23 0.97 7.57
C TRP A 320 18.36 0.58 8.52
N ALA A 321 18.79 1.50 9.39
CA ALA A 321 19.82 1.22 10.39
C ALA A 321 19.40 0.09 11.36
N GLN A 322 18.12 0.05 11.75
CA GLN A 322 17.57 -1.00 12.61
C GLN A 322 17.62 -2.41 12.00
N VAL A 323 17.67 -2.51 10.67
CA VAL A 323 17.85 -3.79 9.95
C VAL A 323 19.30 -4.00 9.50
N GLY A 324 20.23 -3.17 9.97
CA GLY A 324 21.66 -3.31 9.69
C GLY A 324 22.10 -2.79 8.31
N VAL A 325 21.31 -1.95 7.66
CA VAL A 325 21.67 -1.28 6.39
C VAL A 325 22.00 0.18 6.68
N GLU A 326 23.30 0.50 6.66
CA GLU A 326 23.78 1.85 6.94
C GLU A 326 23.71 2.74 5.70
N VAL A 327 23.03 3.88 5.82
CA VAL A 327 23.01 4.93 4.78
C VAL A 327 23.91 6.07 5.23
N ALA A 328 24.99 6.31 4.48
CA ALA A 328 25.92 7.39 4.79
C ALA A 328 25.17 8.74 4.83
N GLN A 329 25.37 9.52 5.90
CA GLN A 329 24.88 10.90 5.90
C GLN A 329 25.63 11.70 4.82
N PRO A 330 24.96 12.56 4.05
CA PRO A 330 25.67 13.58 3.31
C PRO A 330 26.51 14.36 4.31
N ALA A 331 27.80 14.55 4.02
CA ALA A 331 28.70 15.30 4.89
C ALA A 331 28.07 16.67 5.14
N GLY A 332 27.50 16.87 6.32
CA GLY A 332 27.03 18.17 6.75
C GLY A 332 28.19 19.14 6.61
N ASP A 333 27.93 20.30 6.01
CA ASP A 333 28.91 21.37 5.89
C ASP A 333 29.68 21.46 7.20
N ALA A 334 30.97 21.14 7.13
CA ALA A 334 31.91 21.42 8.18
C ALA A 334 32.04 22.94 8.27
N ALA A 335 31.08 23.59 8.92
CA ALA A 335 31.18 24.95 9.40
C ALA A 335 32.18 24.96 10.56
N GLY A 336 33.45 24.82 10.22
CA GLY A 336 34.57 25.25 11.04
C GLY A 336 34.41 26.74 11.31
N GLY A 337 34.46 27.09 12.60
CA GLY A 337 34.14 28.43 13.07
C GLY A 337 35.01 29.55 12.49
N ALA A 338 34.38 30.71 12.34
CA ALA A 338 35.04 32.00 12.38
C ALA A 338 34.17 32.95 13.21
N THR A 339 34.86 33.70 14.06
CA THR A 339 34.39 34.53 15.16
C THR A 339 33.62 35.78 14.75
N ALA A 340 32.86 36.32 15.71
CA ALA A 340 32.35 37.68 15.69
C ALA A 340 33.49 38.71 15.52
N ASP A 341 33.29 39.60 14.53
CA ASP A 341 33.53 41.05 14.57
C ASP A 341 33.90 41.53 13.15
N ASP A 342 32.97 42.22 12.49
CA ASP A 342 33.28 43.57 12.00
C ASP A 342 32.00 44.31 11.57
N VAL A 343 31.79 45.42 12.25
CA VAL A 343 30.74 46.41 12.02
C VAL A 343 31.30 47.44 11.05
N ALA A 344 30.55 47.76 9.98
CA ALA A 344 30.08 49.12 9.68
C ALA A 344 29.88 49.45 8.18
N ALA A 345 28.68 49.99 7.94
CA ALA A 345 28.38 51.18 7.14
C ALA A 345 28.36 51.10 5.60
N PHE A 346 27.15 51.15 5.04
CA PHE A 346 26.73 52.30 4.24
C PHE A 346 25.21 52.52 4.34
N GLY A 347 24.80 53.74 4.65
CA GLY A 347 23.41 54.11 4.93
C GLY A 347 22.72 54.92 3.83
N GLY A 348 21.39 55.05 3.99
CA GLY A 348 20.50 56.04 3.38
C GLY A 348 19.83 55.56 2.08
N ARG A 349 18.51 55.71 1.85
CA ARG A 349 17.53 56.66 2.41
C ARG A 349 16.09 56.20 2.10
N ALA A 350 15.16 56.71 2.91
CA ALA A 350 13.72 56.43 2.99
C ALA A 350 12.86 56.73 1.74
N GLY A 351 11.76 55.97 1.63
CA GLY A 351 10.52 56.30 0.91
C GLY A 351 9.32 55.79 1.71
N ARG A 352 8.29 56.65 1.88
CA ARG A 352 7.18 56.54 2.85
C ARG A 352 5.85 56.31 2.12
N GLY A 353 4.92 55.57 2.73
CA GLY A 353 3.49 55.51 2.41
C GLY A 353 3.13 54.34 1.48
N THR A 354 2.11 53.51 1.73
CA THR A 354 0.81 53.77 2.36
C THR A 354 0.21 52.46 2.90
N SER A 355 -0.57 52.57 3.98
CA SER A 355 -1.30 51.47 4.65
C SER A 355 -2.47 50.95 3.81
N PRO A 356 -2.87 49.66 3.93
CA PRO A 356 -4.16 49.20 3.44
C PRO A 356 -5.26 49.51 4.46
N GLU A 357 -6.40 49.95 3.94
CA GLU A 357 -7.62 50.31 4.65
C GLU A 357 -8.24 49.09 5.36
N SER A 358 -8.66 49.33 6.60
CA SER A 358 -9.52 48.49 7.41
C SER A 358 -10.92 48.36 6.78
N ARG A 359 -11.40 47.13 6.60
CA ARG A 359 -12.84 46.87 6.47
C ARG A 359 -13.40 46.42 7.81
N ASP A 360 -14.41 47.19 8.20
CA ASP A 360 -15.25 47.08 9.37
C ASP A 360 -16.07 45.77 9.30
N HIS A 361 -15.72 44.79 10.13
CA HIS A 361 -16.64 43.69 10.43
C HIS A 361 -17.53 44.15 11.58
N SER A 362 -18.78 44.42 11.24
CA SER A 362 -19.89 44.46 12.18
C SER A 362 -19.79 43.20 13.04
N ALA A 363 -19.79 43.35 14.36
CA ALA A 363 -19.68 42.24 15.30
C ALA A 363 -20.89 41.30 15.14
N GLU A 364 -20.75 40.29 14.28
CA GLU A 364 -21.52 39.06 14.38
C GLU A 364 -21.17 38.41 15.72
N ALA A 365 -22.20 38.00 16.46
CA ALA A 365 -22.01 37.31 17.72
C ALA A 365 -21.14 36.07 17.46
N ALA A 366 -20.12 35.86 18.30
CA ALA A 366 -19.28 34.67 18.19
C ALA A 366 -20.17 33.42 18.23
N PRO A 367 -19.92 32.43 17.38
CA PRO A 367 -20.83 31.32 17.21
C PRO A 367 -21.01 30.56 18.51
N THR A 368 -22.26 30.24 18.86
CA THR A 368 -22.58 29.59 20.14
C THR A 368 -22.63 28.08 20.02
N VAL A 369 -23.02 27.53 18.87
CA VAL A 369 -23.19 26.10 18.67
C VAL A 369 -22.71 25.68 17.26
N VAL A 370 -22.01 24.55 17.19
CA VAL A 370 -21.74 23.85 15.93
C VAL A 370 -22.35 22.46 15.95
N GLU A 371 -23.07 22.10 14.89
CA GLU A 371 -23.55 20.74 14.66
C GLU A 371 -22.99 20.20 13.34
N VAL A 372 -22.61 18.92 13.33
CA VAL A 372 -22.16 18.24 12.13
C VAL A 372 -22.94 16.95 11.99
N ARG A 373 -23.56 16.76 10.84
CA ARG A 373 -24.17 15.48 10.43
C ARG A 373 -23.46 14.95 9.21
N ARG A 374 -22.90 13.74 9.31
CA ARG A 374 -22.33 12.99 8.18
C ARG A 374 -23.26 11.85 7.81
N THR A 375 -23.58 11.70 6.54
CA THR A 375 -24.40 10.59 5.99
C THR A 375 -23.72 10.01 4.74
N GLY A 376 -23.69 8.70 4.57
CA GLY A 376 -23.13 8.04 3.37
C GLY A 376 -22.20 6.88 3.69
N GLY A 377 -21.24 6.59 2.81
CA GLY A 377 -20.36 5.43 2.92
C GLY A 377 -21.02 4.13 2.43
N PHE A 378 -20.21 3.09 2.18
CA PHE A 378 -20.60 1.75 1.68
C PHE A 378 -21.71 1.07 2.50
N ALA A 379 -21.98 1.52 3.73
CA ALA A 379 -23.01 1.02 4.62
C ALA A 379 -24.14 2.02 4.93
N GLY A 380 -24.18 3.20 4.30
CA GLY A 380 -25.22 4.22 4.51
C GLY A 380 -25.27 4.79 5.94
N ARG A 381 -24.12 4.84 6.64
CA ARG A 381 -24.04 5.23 8.05
C ARG A 381 -24.31 6.72 8.24
N THR A 382 -25.00 7.06 9.33
CA THR A 382 -25.22 8.44 9.77
C THR A 382 -24.50 8.67 11.09
N ALA A 383 -23.74 9.76 11.20
CA ALA A 383 -23.15 10.23 12.44
C ALA A 383 -23.54 11.70 12.65
N THR A 384 -23.84 12.08 13.89
CA THR A 384 -24.24 13.45 14.25
C THR A 384 -23.54 13.88 15.51
N GLY A 385 -22.83 15.00 15.49
CA GLY A 385 -22.17 15.57 16.67
C GLY A 385 -22.56 17.03 16.87
N ARG A 386 -22.45 17.51 18.11
CA ARG A 386 -22.79 18.88 18.51
C ARG A 386 -21.80 19.39 19.55
N CYS A 387 -21.29 20.60 19.35
CA CYS A 387 -20.44 21.30 20.30
C CYS A 387 -21.08 22.63 20.71
N ASP A 388 -21.19 22.85 22.03
CA ASP A 388 -21.53 24.15 22.61
C ASP A 388 -20.23 24.91 22.90
N LEU A 389 -20.05 26.07 22.26
CA LEU A 389 -18.82 26.84 22.30
C LEU A 389 -18.76 27.82 23.48
N GLY A 390 -19.79 27.87 24.32
CA GLY A 390 -19.84 28.71 25.51
C GLY A 390 -18.92 28.28 26.65
N GLY A 391 -18.27 27.11 26.54
CA GLY A 391 -17.35 26.55 27.54
C GLY A 391 -15.86 26.84 27.31
N GLU A 392 -15.05 26.47 28.29
CA GLU A 392 -13.58 26.51 28.23
C GLU A 392 -12.99 25.11 27.99
N GLY A 393 -11.95 24.99 27.16
CA GLY A 393 -11.25 23.74 26.92
C GLY A 393 -10.48 23.75 25.59
N ALA A 394 -9.32 23.07 25.55
CA ALA A 394 -8.43 23.11 24.39
C ALA A 394 -9.11 22.63 23.08
N HIS A 395 -10.03 21.66 23.20
CA HIS A 395 -10.88 21.19 22.10
C HIS A 395 -11.82 22.29 21.58
N LEU A 396 -12.50 23.03 22.48
CA LEU A 396 -13.39 24.12 22.11
C LEU A 396 -12.62 25.31 21.53
N ASP A 397 -11.41 25.58 22.04
CA ASP A 397 -10.51 26.60 21.50
C ASP A 397 -10.08 26.26 20.06
N GLU A 398 -9.81 24.98 19.78
CA GLU A 398 -9.49 24.51 18.43
C GLU A 398 -10.69 24.64 17.49
N VAL A 399 -11.90 24.24 17.93
CA VAL A 399 -13.13 24.42 17.14
C VAL A 399 -13.37 25.90 16.84
N ARG A 400 -13.22 26.81 17.83
CA ARG A 400 -13.35 28.26 17.62
C ARG A 400 -12.29 28.79 16.63
N ALA A 401 -11.05 28.32 16.71
CA ALA A 401 -9.99 28.72 15.79
C ALA A 401 -10.26 28.24 14.35
N LEU A 402 -10.82 27.04 14.16
CA LEU A 402 -11.22 26.52 12.85
C LEU A 402 -12.38 27.32 12.26
N LEU A 403 -13.41 27.62 13.05
CA LEU A 403 -14.56 28.42 12.61
C LEU A 403 -14.16 29.81 12.09
N SER A 404 -13.12 30.42 12.68
CA SER A 404 -12.62 31.72 12.23
C SER A 404 -11.93 31.71 10.85
N ARG A 405 -11.62 30.52 10.32
CA ARG A 405 -10.84 30.33 9.08
C ARG A 405 -11.60 29.61 7.96
N VAL A 406 -12.68 28.89 8.28
CA VAL A 406 -13.49 28.18 7.28
C VAL A 406 -14.48 29.12 6.59
N ASP A 407 -14.61 28.99 5.27
CA ASP A 407 -15.72 29.58 4.52
C ASP A 407 -16.80 28.52 4.33
N LEU A 408 -17.96 28.72 4.97
CA LEU A 408 -19.10 27.80 4.90
C LEU A 408 -19.95 28.01 3.64
N ARG A 409 -19.55 28.86 2.70
CA ARG A 409 -20.26 29.05 1.43
C ARG A 409 -19.63 28.18 0.34
N PRO A 410 -20.36 27.21 -0.21
CA PRO A 410 -19.82 26.36 -1.26
C PRO A 410 -19.64 27.17 -2.56
N ALA A 411 -18.43 27.16 -3.13
CA ALA A 411 -18.13 27.85 -4.39
C ALA A 411 -18.87 27.25 -5.60
N LYS A 412 -19.33 25.99 -5.51
CA LYS A 412 -20.10 25.26 -6.53
C LYS A 412 -21.04 24.22 -5.88
N PRO A 413 -22.15 23.82 -6.54
CA PRO A 413 -23.03 22.77 -6.02
C PRO A 413 -22.30 21.42 -5.91
N ALA A 414 -22.58 20.67 -4.85
CA ALA A 414 -22.01 19.35 -4.61
C ALA A 414 -22.41 18.33 -5.70
N ARG A 415 -21.44 17.64 -6.31
CA ARG A 415 -21.71 16.48 -7.17
C ARG A 415 -21.66 15.23 -6.29
N THR A 416 -22.78 14.52 -6.16
CA THR A 416 -22.89 13.33 -5.31
C THR A 416 -22.65 12.05 -6.10
N TYR A 417 -21.92 11.10 -5.51
CA TYR A 417 -21.74 9.74 -6.03
C TYR A 417 -22.41 8.74 -5.08
N PRO A 418 -22.82 7.55 -5.56
CA PRO A 418 -23.16 6.44 -4.68
C PRO A 418 -22.01 6.19 -3.68
N ASP A 419 -22.35 5.95 -2.42
CA ASP A 419 -21.41 5.61 -1.33
C ASP A 419 -20.45 6.73 -0.85
N MET A 420 -20.49 7.93 -1.40
CA MET A 420 -19.71 9.08 -0.90
C MET A 420 -20.36 9.71 0.35
N TYR A 421 -19.55 10.15 1.32
CA TYR A 421 -20.08 10.90 2.46
C TYR A 421 -20.55 12.31 2.07
N SER A 422 -21.69 12.70 2.63
CA SER A 422 -22.23 14.06 2.61
C SER A 422 -22.29 14.59 4.03
N TYR A 423 -21.97 15.87 4.18
CA TYR A 423 -21.86 16.57 5.45
C TYR A 423 -22.84 17.74 5.48
N VAL A 424 -23.65 17.81 6.51
CA VAL A 424 -24.43 19.00 6.86
C VAL A 424 -23.76 19.63 8.07
N ILE A 425 -23.24 20.85 7.91
CA ILE A 425 -22.60 21.61 8.98
C ILE A 425 -23.52 22.78 9.32
N ARG A 426 -23.89 22.90 10.59
CA ARG A 426 -24.66 24.03 11.12
C ARG A 426 -23.83 24.81 12.10
N VAL A 427 -23.79 26.12 11.93
CA VAL A 427 -23.18 27.04 12.89
C VAL A 427 -24.25 28.06 13.25
N ASP A 428 -24.76 27.96 14.48
CA ASP A 428 -25.98 28.65 14.91
C ASP A 428 -27.15 28.48 13.91
N ASP A 429 -27.54 29.55 13.21
CA ASP A 429 -28.65 29.57 12.24
C ASP A 429 -28.21 29.28 10.79
N ASP A 430 -26.90 29.25 10.51
CA ASP A 430 -26.36 28.99 9.17
C ASP A 430 -26.16 27.49 8.93
N GLU A 431 -26.62 26.99 7.78
CA GLU A 431 -26.47 25.60 7.36
C GLU A 431 -25.80 25.50 5.99
N VAL A 432 -24.82 24.61 5.88
CA VAL A 432 -24.24 24.22 4.59
C VAL A 432 -24.23 22.70 4.41
N THR A 433 -24.58 22.27 3.20
CA THR A 433 -24.37 20.88 2.77
C THR A 433 -23.16 20.79 1.85
N LEU A 434 -22.22 19.92 2.20
CA LEU A 434 -20.98 19.67 1.47
C LEU A 434 -20.86 18.19 1.10
N ALA A 435 -20.32 17.91 -0.09
CA ALA A 435 -19.77 16.59 -0.38
C ALA A 435 -18.40 16.43 0.29
N GLU A 436 -17.98 15.19 0.55
CA GLU A 436 -16.64 14.87 1.06
C GLU A 436 -15.50 15.51 0.25
N THR A 437 -15.67 15.58 -1.07
CA THR A 437 -14.73 16.22 -2.00
C THR A 437 -14.61 17.74 -1.82
N GLN A 438 -15.54 18.36 -1.10
CA GLN A 438 -15.57 19.80 -0.85
C GLN A 438 -15.03 20.18 0.53
N LEU A 439 -14.70 19.21 1.38
CA LEU A 439 -14.09 19.51 2.67
C LEU A 439 -12.64 19.95 2.47
N THR A 440 -12.33 21.19 2.87
CA THR A 440 -10.96 21.65 3.06
C THR A 440 -10.34 20.94 4.27
N GLU A 441 -9.04 21.04 4.45
CA GLU A 441 -8.35 20.49 5.63
C GLU A 441 -8.97 20.99 6.95
N ASP A 442 -9.21 22.31 7.05
CA ASP A 442 -9.86 22.91 8.22
C ASP A 442 -11.30 22.39 8.43
N LEU A 443 -12.08 22.19 7.34
CA LEU A 443 -13.43 21.61 7.44
C LEU A 443 -13.39 20.13 7.84
N ARG A 444 -12.44 19.35 7.32
CA ARG A 444 -12.26 17.94 7.75
C ARG A 444 -11.95 17.88 9.24
N ARG A 445 -11.00 18.69 9.71
CA ARG A 445 -10.65 18.75 11.13
C ARG A 445 -11.82 19.20 12.00
N LEU A 446 -12.55 20.23 11.58
CA LEU A 446 -13.75 20.70 12.27
C LEU A 446 -14.80 19.59 12.39
N THR A 447 -15.11 18.90 11.27
CA THR A 447 -16.11 17.84 11.27
C THR A 447 -15.72 16.65 12.14
N ALA A 448 -14.44 16.24 12.14
CA ALA A 448 -13.94 15.18 13.01
C ALA A 448 -14.09 15.55 14.51
N LEU A 449 -13.62 16.74 14.89
CA LEU A 449 -13.69 17.23 16.28
C LEU A 449 -15.11 17.29 16.83
N VAL A 450 -16.08 17.67 16.00
CA VAL A 450 -17.49 17.76 16.40
C VAL A 450 -18.15 16.38 16.45
N LEU A 451 -17.83 15.47 15.53
CA LEU A 451 -18.39 14.12 15.49
C LEU A 451 -17.84 13.21 16.61
N GLU A 452 -16.58 13.39 17.01
CA GLU A 452 -15.92 12.64 18.10
C GLU A 452 -16.52 12.92 19.49
N GLN A 453 -17.31 13.99 19.64
CA GLN A 453 -17.98 14.36 20.89
C GLN A 453 -19.31 13.63 21.12
N THR A 454 -19.72 12.77 20.19
CA THR A 454 -20.95 12.00 20.32
C THR A 454 -20.63 10.64 20.95
N PRO A 455 -21.22 10.28 22.10
CA PRO A 455 -21.22 8.88 22.51
C PRO A 455 -21.96 8.08 21.44
N ASP A 456 -21.39 6.96 21.00
CA ASP A 456 -22.06 5.99 20.13
C ASP A 456 -23.44 5.68 20.74
N ASP A 457 -24.51 6.14 20.09
CA ASP A 457 -25.85 5.62 20.35
C ASP A 457 -25.88 4.17 19.82
N SER A 458 -25.99 3.26 20.79
CA SER A 458 -26.08 1.80 20.74
C SER A 458 -26.87 1.18 19.58
#